data_AF-R7JB80-F1
#
_entry.id   AF-R7JB80-F1
#
_cell.length_a   1.000
_cell.length_b   1.000
_cell.length_c   1.000
_cell.angle_alpha   90.00
_cell.angle_beta   90.00
_cell.angle_gamma   90.00
#
_symmetry.space_group_name_H-M   'P 1'
#
loop_
_entity.id
_entity.type
_entity.pdbx_description
1 polymer ?
#
loop_
_entity_poly.entity_id
_entity_poly.type
_entity_poly.pdbx_seq_one_letter_code
_entity_poly.pdbx_strand_id
1 'polypeptide(L)'
;MKQAKAERFYAEAKVQSFTDTETAALRQVWVQAGKLKASADEYASVLRQQNNIALLNKAIQAGQISMIEYFVNVTTFYQSMQNYLQLQNEYQKAMAQLYRFRL
;
A
#
# COMPACT_ATOMS: atom_id res chain seq x y z
N MET A 1 9.54 -52.53 2.27
CA MET A 1 10.57 -51.54 2.68
C MET A 1 10.77 -50.41 1.66
N LYS A 2 10.80 -50.66 0.34
CA LYS A 2 10.94 -49.59 -0.68
C LYS A 2 9.75 -48.61 -0.73
N GLN A 3 8.51 -49.10 -0.68
CA GLN A 3 7.30 -48.25 -0.70
C GLN A 3 7.19 -47.30 0.51
N ALA A 4 7.38 -47.82 1.73
CA ALA A 4 7.36 -47.01 2.95
C ALA A 4 8.44 -45.90 2.98
N LYS A 5 9.60 -46.11 2.33
CA LYS A 5 10.63 -45.06 2.18
C LYS A 5 10.22 -44.01 1.13
N ALA A 6 9.60 -44.44 0.03
CA ALA A 6 9.10 -43.52 -1.00
C ALA A 6 7.96 -42.64 -0.48
N GLU A 7 7.05 -43.19 0.32
CA GLU A 7 5.96 -42.44 0.95
C GLU A 7 6.47 -41.41 1.96
N ARG A 8 7.45 -41.77 2.79
CA ARG A 8 8.11 -40.84 3.72
C ARG A 8 8.82 -39.71 2.98
N PHE A 9 9.59 -40.04 1.95
CA PHE A 9 10.28 -39.05 1.12
C PHE A 9 9.30 -38.09 0.44
N TYR A 10 8.16 -38.60 -0.06
CA TYR A 10 7.12 -37.76 -0.65
C TYR A 10 6.45 -36.84 0.39
N ALA A 11 6.18 -37.35 1.60
CA ALA A 11 5.63 -36.54 2.69
C ALA A 11 6.61 -35.43 3.12
N GLU A 12 7.90 -35.75 3.27
CA GLU A 12 8.96 -34.79 3.59
C GLU A 12 9.10 -33.72 2.50
N ALA A 13 9.14 -34.13 1.22
CA ALA A 13 9.19 -33.20 0.10
C ALA A 13 7.96 -32.28 0.03
N LYS A 14 6.77 -32.79 0.38
CA LYS A 14 5.55 -31.99 0.44
C LYS A 14 5.58 -30.96 1.57
N VAL A 15 6.08 -31.33 2.74
CA VAL A 15 6.26 -30.40 3.88
C VAL A 15 7.29 -29.33 3.54
N GLN A 16 8.41 -29.71 2.93
CA GLN A 16 9.44 -28.76 2.50
C GLN A 16 8.90 -27.77 1.47
N SER A 17 8.22 -28.27 0.43
CA SER A 17 7.60 -27.42 -0.60
C SER A 17 6.57 -26.45 -0.02
N PHE A 18 5.76 -26.91 0.94
CA PHE A 18 4.80 -26.04 1.64
C PHE A 18 5.51 -24.92 2.41
N THR A 19 6.55 -25.28 3.18
CA THR A 19 7.34 -24.34 3.97
C THR A 19 8.05 -23.30 3.09
N ASP A 20 8.61 -23.73 1.95
CA ASP A 20 9.26 -22.85 0.99
C ASP A 20 8.28 -21.86 0.35
N THR A 21 7.06 -22.33 0.04
CA THR A 21 5.99 -21.51 -0.54
C THR A 21 5.49 -20.47 0.45
N GLU A 22 5.28 -20.84 1.72
CA GLU A 22 4.89 -19.89 2.78
C GLU A 22 5.97 -18.84 3.02
N THR A 23 7.24 -19.26 3.06
CA THR A 23 8.38 -18.34 3.25
C THR A 23 8.51 -17.36 2.08
N ALA A 24 8.27 -17.84 0.84
CA ALA A 24 8.24 -16.98 -0.34
C ALA A 24 7.08 -15.98 -0.30
N ALA A 25 5.88 -16.43 0.07
CA ALA A 25 4.71 -15.57 0.23
C ALA A 25 4.92 -14.49 1.29
N LEU A 26 5.49 -14.85 2.45
CA LEU A 26 5.81 -13.91 3.52
C LEU A 26 6.79 -12.83 3.05
N ARG A 27 7.86 -13.23 2.35
CA ARG A 27 8.84 -12.29 1.76
C ARG A 27 8.17 -11.34 0.77
N GLN A 28 7.28 -11.83 -0.07
CA GLN A 28 6.57 -11.01 -1.05
C GLN A 28 5.69 -9.96 -0.36
N VAL A 29 4.90 -10.35 0.65
CA VAL A 29 4.06 -9.42 1.40
C VAL A 29 4.91 -8.38 2.13
N TRP A 30 6.07 -8.76 2.67
CA TRP A 30 6.97 -7.83 3.36
C TRP A 30 7.54 -6.76 2.41
N VAL A 31 8.02 -7.18 1.24
CA VAL A 31 8.50 -6.24 0.21
C VAL A 31 7.37 -5.31 -0.25
N GLN A 32 6.17 -5.84 -0.44
CA GLN A 32 5.00 -5.05 -0.84
C GLN A 32 4.63 -4.03 0.23
N ALA A 33 4.58 -4.42 1.49
CA ALA A 33 4.29 -3.52 2.61
C ALA A 33 5.33 -2.40 2.70
N GLY A 34 6.62 -2.70 2.49
CA GLY A 34 7.68 -1.69 2.44
C GLY A 34 7.47 -0.66 1.34
N LYS A 35 7.12 -1.10 0.12
CA LYS A 35 6.80 -0.20 -1.00
C LYS A 35 5.58 0.67 -0.72
N LEU A 36 4.50 0.07 -0.23
CA LEU A 36 3.27 0.78 0.12
C LEU A 36 3.51 1.86 1.18
N LYS A 37 4.34 1.55 2.19
CA LYS A 37 4.74 2.53 3.20
C LYS A 37 5.51 3.70 2.60
N ALA A 38 6.52 3.43 1.77
CA ALA A 38 7.30 4.47 1.13
C ALA A 38 6.42 5.40 0.27
N SER A 39 5.52 4.83 -0.54
CA SER A 39 4.57 5.61 -1.33
C SER A 39 3.60 6.42 -0.45
N ALA A 40 3.08 5.84 0.63
CA ALA A 40 2.20 6.57 1.54
C ALA A 40 2.93 7.74 2.23
N ASP A 41 4.18 7.56 2.65
CA ASP A 41 4.98 8.61 3.29
C ASP A 41 5.29 9.76 2.31
N GLU A 42 5.57 9.44 1.04
CA GLU A 42 5.78 10.43 -0.02
C GLU A 42 4.51 11.25 -0.30
N TYR A 43 3.36 10.57 -0.48
CA TYR A 43 2.06 11.23 -0.65
C TYR A 43 1.70 12.11 0.55
N ALA A 44 1.95 11.64 1.78
CA ALA A 44 1.72 12.44 2.99
C ALA A 44 2.55 13.72 2.99
N SER A 45 3.80 13.66 2.52
CA SER A 45 4.68 14.83 2.44
C SER A 45 4.17 15.88 1.44
N VAL A 46 3.70 15.43 0.27
CA VAL A 46 3.15 16.30 -0.77
C VAL A 46 1.83 16.92 -0.31
N LEU A 47 0.93 16.12 0.29
CA LEU A 47 -0.34 16.62 0.81
C LEU A 47 -0.18 17.64 1.93
N ARG A 48 0.83 17.49 2.80
CA ARG A 48 1.15 18.50 3.83
C ARG A 48 1.70 19.80 3.25
N GLN A 49 2.44 19.72 2.14
CA GLN A 49 3.00 20.88 1.44
C GLN A 49 1.97 21.60 0.57
N GLN A 50 0.91 20.92 0.14
CA GLN A 50 -0.21 21.55 -0.57
C GLN A 50 -0.99 22.45 0.38
N ASN A 51 -0.68 23.74 0.28
CA ASN A 51 -1.13 24.78 1.16
C ASN A 51 -2.60 25.15 0.84
N ASN A 52 -3.49 24.51 1.60
CA ASN A 52 -4.89 24.78 1.96
C ASN A 52 -5.84 25.36 0.88
N ILE A 53 -6.98 24.69 0.68
CA ILE A 53 -8.16 25.16 -0.07
C ILE A 53 -8.54 26.60 0.30
N ALA A 54 -8.26 27.03 1.53
CA ALA A 54 -8.43 28.42 1.96
C ALA A 54 -7.68 29.46 1.10
N LEU A 55 -6.48 29.15 0.59
CA LEU A 55 -5.73 30.03 -0.30
C LEU A 55 -6.34 30.05 -1.70
N LEU A 56 -6.76 28.89 -2.22
CA LEU A 56 -7.51 28.81 -3.48
C LEU A 56 -8.80 29.62 -3.41
N ASN A 57 -9.52 29.56 -2.27
CA ASN A 57 -10.73 30.36 -2.03
C ASN A 57 -10.45 31.87 -2.06
N LYS A 58 -9.34 32.31 -1.46
CA LYS A 58 -8.95 33.73 -1.51
C LYS A 58 -8.59 34.16 -2.93
N ALA A 59 -7.85 33.32 -3.65
CA ALA A 59 -7.42 33.63 -5.01
C ALA A 59 -8.61 33.76 -5.98
N ILE A 60 -9.60 32.86 -5.90
CA ILE A 60 -10.80 32.95 -6.76
C ILE A 60 -11.67 34.16 -6.38
N GLN A 61 -11.83 34.46 -5.09
CA GLN A 61 -12.58 35.65 -4.64
C GLN A 61 -11.89 36.96 -5.06
N ALA A 62 -10.57 36.98 -5.07
CA ALA A 62 -9.78 38.11 -5.55
C ALA A 62 -9.67 38.19 -7.08
N GLY A 63 -10.25 37.24 -7.82
CA GLY A 63 -10.15 37.17 -9.29
C GLY A 63 -8.74 36.85 -9.82
N GLN A 64 -7.86 36.32 -8.97
CA GLN A 64 -6.47 35.99 -9.30
C GLN A 64 -6.32 34.67 -10.05
N ILE A 65 -7.31 33.79 -9.95
CA ILE A 65 -7.42 32.54 -10.70
C ILE A 65 -8.82 32.44 -11.32
N SER A 66 -8.92 31.73 -12.43
CA SER A 66 -10.20 31.40 -13.05
C SER A 66 -10.95 30.32 -12.26
N MET A 67 -12.26 30.23 -12.50
CA MET A 67 -13.11 29.18 -11.94
C MET A 67 -12.62 27.77 -12.33
N ILE A 68 -12.11 27.61 -13.55
CA ILE A 68 -11.57 26.33 -14.05
C ILE A 68 -10.33 25.95 -13.26
N GLU A 69 -9.36 26.88 -13.10
CA GLU A 69 -8.16 26.65 -12.31
C GLU A 69 -8.50 26.29 -10.86
N TYR A 70 -9.47 26.98 -10.26
CA TYR A 70 -9.95 26.65 -8.92
C TYR A 70 -10.45 25.19 -8.83
N PHE A 71 -11.36 24.79 -9.72
CA PHE A 71 -11.93 23.44 -9.69
C PHE A 71 -10.89 22.35 -9.97
N VAL A 72 -9.98 22.57 -10.91
CA VAL A 72 -8.89 21.62 -11.21
C VAL A 72 -8.03 21.40 -9.98
N ASN A 73 -7.60 22.47 -9.30
CA ASN A 73 -6.76 22.37 -8.12
C ASN A 73 -7.49 21.69 -6.94
N VAL A 74 -8.75 22.06 -6.66
CA VAL A 74 -9.54 21.43 -5.60
C VAL A 74 -9.77 19.95 -5.88
N THR A 75 -10.12 19.59 -7.12
CA THR A 75 -10.34 18.19 -7.50
C THR A 75 -9.05 17.39 -7.38
N THR A 76 -7.92 17.95 -7.82
CA THR A 76 -6.59 17.32 -7.73
C THR A 76 -6.19 17.06 -6.28
N PHE A 77 -6.48 18.02 -5.38
CA PHE A 77 -6.25 17.87 -3.95
C PHE A 77 -7.04 16.70 -3.37
N TYR A 78 -8.36 16.64 -3.63
CA TYR A 78 -9.19 15.55 -3.12
C TYR A 78 -8.83 14.19 -3.72
N GLN A 79 -8.49 14.11 -5.00
CA GLN A 79 -8.00 12.89 -5.63
C GLN A 79 -6.69 12.41 -4.99
N SER A 80 -5.76 13.31 -4.73
CA SER A 80 -4.50 12.99 -4.04
C SER A 80 -4.77 12.46 -2.62
N MET A 81 -5.72 13.06 -1.89
CA MET A 81 -6.11 12.59 -0.57
C MET A 81 -6.77 11.20 -0.60
N GLN A 82 -7.63 10.94 -1.60
CA GLN A 82 -8.24 9.63 -1.80
C GLN A 82 -7.17 8.56 -2.10
N ASN A 83 -6.21 8.85 -2.99
CA ASN A 83 -5.12 7.96 -3.32
C ASN A 83 -4.26 7.63 -2.09
N TYR A 84 -3.94 8.63 -1.27
CA TYR A 84 -3.23 8.43 -0.02
C TYR A 84 -3.97 7.49 0.94
N LEU A 85 -5.27 7.71 1.15
CA LEU A 85 -6.09 6.85 2.01
C LEU A 85 -6.15 5.40 1.50
N GLN A 86 -6.21 5.22 0.17
CA GLN A 86 -6.17 3.89 -0.44
C GLN A 86 -4.82 3.20 -0.20
N LEU A 87 -3.70 3.90 -0.40
CA LEU A 87 -2.35 3.38 -0.11
C LEU A 87 -2.21 2.98 1.37
N GLN A 88 -2.71 3.81 2.29
CA GLN A 88 -2.72 3.47 3.71
C GLN A 88 -3.56 2.23 3.99
N ASN A 89 -4.73 2.09 3.38
CA ASN A 89 -5.58 0.91 3.54
C ASN A 89 -4.88 -0.37 3.06
N GLU A 90 -4.26 -0.32 1.88
CA GLU A 90 -3.50 -1.44 1.31
C GLU A 90 -2.30 -1.81 2.19
N TYR A 91 -1.58 -0.81 2.71
CA TYR A 91 -0.49 -1.02 3.65
C TYR A 91 -0.98 -1.75 4.92
N GLN A 92 -2.07 -1.29 5.53
CA GLN A 92 -2.61 -1.91 6.74
C GLN A 92 -3.08 -3.35 6.49
N LYS A 93 -3.67 -3.64 5.32
CA LYS A 93 -4.03 -5.01 4.91
C LYS A 93 -2.79 -5.90 4.78
N ALA A 94 -1.72 -5.41 4.14
CA ALA A 94 -0.47 -6.14 4.02
C ALA A 94 0.15 -6.41 5.39
N MET A 95 0.15 -5.42 6.30
CA MET A 95 0.61 -5.59 7.67
C MET A 95 -0.22 -6.62 8.45
N ALA A 96 -1.54 -6.64 8.29
CA ALA A 96 -2.40 -7.63 8.91
C ALA A 96 -2.07 -9.06 8.43
N GLN A 97 -1.75 -9.23 7.14
CA GLN A 97 -1.28 -10.52 6.61
C GLN A 97 0.06 -10.93 7.25
N LEU A 98 1.03 -10.01 7.35
CA LEU A 98 2.31 -10.28 8.01
C LEU A 98 2.14 -10.70 9.47
N TYR A 99 1.25 -10.05 10.22
CA TYR A 99 0.97 -10.43 11.61
C TYR A 99 0.30 -11.80 11.73
N ARG A 100 -0.53 -12.20 10.76
CA ARG A 100 -1.16 -13.52 10.76
C ARG A 100 -0.15 -14.66 10.62
N PHE A 101 0.97 -14.47 9.91
CA PHE A 101 2.03 -15.48 9.78
C PHE A 101 2.98 -15.56 10.99
N ARG A 102 2.87 -14.62 11.94
CA ARG A 102 3.70 -14.56 13.15
C ARG A 102 3.02 -15.15 14.39
N LEU A 103 1.71 -15.39 14.29
CA LEU A 103 0.86 -16.05 15.30
C LEU A 103 0.73 -17.53 14.97
#